data_AF-A0AA45MX17-F1
#
_entry.id   AF-A0AA45MX17-F1
#
_cell.length_a   1.000
_cell.length_b   1.000
_cell.length_c   1.000
_cell.angle_alpha   90.00
_cell.angle_beta   90.00
_cell.angle_gamma   90.00
#
_symmetry.space_group_name_H-M   'P 1'
#
loop_
_entity.id
_entity.type
_entity.pdbx_description
1 polymer ?
#
loop_
_entity_poly.entity_id
_entity_poly.type
_entity_poly.pdbx_seq_one_letter_code
_entity_poly.pdbx_strand_id
1 'polypeptide(L)'
;MAEYSELSVLIVDPNPGMRGSLHNMLNQSGITKIDYAVSSGTAIRQLGKKPFDIVLCEYDLGNGSGENNGQDGQQLLEDLRHHKLIAPSTIFIMLTSEGVYSKVIGAAELTPTDYVLKPFTVDALLQRMRKAVERRDVFLPIHQLVEVGSIRKAIGECGIAEEKHPRYAIEFARLRAELLVSLEELADAEVVYQVILMNRPVAWAHLGMARCQFGQQKYIEAQETLQELLIQNPKFMAAYDLLARTHEALGQQESAKKILEDAVAISPNMVHRLRHLGEVAFEAGDVGAAEKAFKQVVAKAKYSEFRDPEDHVKLVKTLVKKGDANQASGVIRDMERSLRSSANVDACRAIAAGLLQEMTGNITGAATELANAVTAIGASRGLSTGLKIGLVHSCLNVKLDQQASELMLNLMNDTESGVSMDDAVQVFEKAGRHDLAEGMGEQIKHHVEELIAHASEQRSQGDLRAAVDTLNAALRKAPANMSLLPAATSAILKQLDDLGWEVPLAEQCSFLLERMRKIDPAHPSLEALQAQYSHTQRKYGIATVA
;
A
#
# COMPACT_ATOMS: atom_id res chain seq x y z
N MET A 1 -17.12 -20.81 32.48
CA MET A 1 -17.39 -20.95 31.04
C MET A 1 -17.81 -19.58 30.57
N ALA A 2 -17.11 -18.96 29.62
CA ALA A 2 -17.57 -17.69 29.05
C ALA A 2 -18.99 -17.90 28.49
N GLU A 3 -19.91 -17.00 28.84
CA GLU A 3 -21.29 -17.07 28.36
C GLU A 3 -21.30 -16.74 26.86
N TYR A 4 -21.26 -17.78 26.02
CA TYR A 4 -21.28 -17.68 24.56
C TYR A 4 -22.52 -16.94 24.03
N SER A 5 -23.55 -16.71 24.86
CA SER A 5 -24.74 -15.92 24.55
C SER A 5 -24.44 -14.46 24.22
N GLU A 6 -23.28 -13.94 24.62
CA GLU A 6 -22.91 -12.56 24.31
C GLU A 6 -22.34 -12.39 22.90
N LEU A 7 -21.80 -13.46 22.29
CA LEU A 7 -21.15 -13.42 20.99
C LEU A 7 -22.14 -13.13 19.87
N SER A 8 -21.73 -12.24 18.98
CA SER A 8 -22.44 -11.89 17.75
C SER A 8 -21.86 -12.62 16.55
N VAL A 9 -22.71 -13.29 15.78
CA VAL A 9 -22.29 -14.10 14.62
C VAL A 9 -22.97 -13.63 13.34
N LEU A 10 -22.18 -13.40 12.30
CA LEU A 10 -22.66 -13.21 10.94
C LEU A 10 -22.45 -14.48 10.12
N ILE A 11 -23.53 -15.03 9.56
CA ILE A 11 -23.47 -16.15 8.61
C ILE A 11 -23.58 -15.60 7.18
N VAL A 12 -22.53 -15.77 6.39
CA VAL A 12 -22.47 -15.44 4.97
C VAL A 12 -22.51 -16.74 4.15
N ASP A 13 -23.68 -17.11 3.64
CA ASP A 13 -23.84 -18.30 2.80
C ASP A 13 -25.01 -18.06 1.84
N PRO A 14 -24.90 -18.28 0.53
CA PRO A 14 -25.99 -18.07 -0.42
C PRO A 14 -27.14 -19.08 -0.24
N ASN A 15 -26.87 -20.27 0.30
CA ASN A 15 -27.85 -21.33 0.45
C ASN A 15 -28.71 -21.14 1.73
N PRO A 16 -30.04 -20.94 1.60
CA PRO A 16 -30.93 -20.73 2.75
C PRO A 16 -30.98 -21.94 3.70
N GLY A 17 -30.87 -23.17 3.18
CA GLY A 17 -30.85 -24.38 4.00
C GLY A 17 -29.60 -24.45 4.87
N MET A 18 -28.44 -24.08 4.33
CA MET A 18 -27.19 -24.01 5.10
C MET A 18 -27.26 -22.93 6.18
N ARG A 19 -27.79 -21.74 5.88
CA ARG A 19 -28.01 -20.69 6.88
C ARG A 19 -28.91 -21.16 8.03
N GLY A 20 -30.02 -21.82 7.72
CA GLY A 20 -30.92 -22.37 8.74
C GLY A 20 -30.27 -23.47 9.58
N SER A 21 -29.50 -24.35 8.94
CA SER A 21 -28.73 -25.39 9.63
C SER A 21 -27.71 -24.79 10.61
N LEU A 22 -26.87 -23.86 10.14
CA LEU A 22 -25.89 -23.17 10.97
C LEU A 22 -26.54 -22.40 12.12
N HIS A 23 -27.66 -21.71 11.86
CA HIS A 23 -28.40 -21.01 12.92
C HIS A 23 -28.89 -21.96 14.01
N ASN A 24 -29.45 -23.12 13.65
CA ASN A 24 -29.90 -24.11 14.62
C ASN A 24 -28.72 -24.66 15.45
N MET A 25 -27.58 -24.91 14.82
CA MET A 25 -26.35 -25.34 15.50
C MET A 25 -25.86 -24.31 16.53
N LEU A 26 -25.86 -23.04 16.16
CA LEU A 26 -25.43 -21.93 17.02
C LEU A 26 -26.42 -21.72 18.19
N ASN A 27 -27.73 -21.76 17.92
CA ASN A 27 -28.77 -21.65 18.95
C ASN A 27 -28.69 -22.79 19.97
N GLN A 28 -28.46 -24.04 19.52
CA GLN A 28 -28.25 -25.20 20.41
C GLN A 28 -27.05 -25.00 21.35
N SER A 29 -26.13 -24.12 20.98
CA SER A 29 -24.92 -23.79 21.74
C SER A 29 -25.06 -22.53 22.59
N GLY A 30 -26.26 -21.94 22.63
CA GLY A 30 -26.57 -20.73 23.39
C GLY A 30 -26.21 -19.40 22.70
N ILE A 31 -25.72 -19.42 21.46
CA ILE A 31 -25.43 -18.21 20.68
C ILE A 31 -26.73 -17.78 20.00
N THR A 32 -27.27 -16.61 20.38
CA THR A 32 -28.59 -16.14 19.89
C THR A 32 -28.51 -14.90 19.00
N LYS A 33 -27.42 -14.13 19.07
CA LYS A 33 -27.21 -12.92 18.25
C LYS A 33 -26.66 -13.30 16.87
N ILE A 34 -27.54 -13.77 15.99
CA ILE A 34 -27.17 -14.29 14.67
C ILE A 34 -27.82 -13.46 13.56
N ASP A 35 -27.00 -12.91 12.67
CA ASP A 35 -27.43 -12.23 11.45
C ASP A 35 -27.00 -13.03 10.21
N TYR A 36 -27.58 -12.68 9.06
CA TYR A 36 -27.36 -13.37 7.80
C TYR A 36 -27.03 -12.43 6.66
N ALA A 37 -26.09 -12.85 5.81
CA ALA A 37 -25.82 -12.28 4.50
C ALA A 37 -25.93 -13.38 3.43
N VAL A 38 -26.43 -13.02 2.26
CA VAL A 38 -26.65 -13.94 1.13
C VAL A 38 -25.59 -13.80 0.03
N SER A 39 -24.77 -12.75 0.11
CA SER A 39 -23.68 -12.44 -0.82
C SER A 39 -22.65 -11.51 -0.16
N SER A 40 -21.48 -11.37 -0.78
CA SER A 40 -20.39 -10.47 -0.34
C SER A 40 -20.89 -9.04 -0.09
N GLY A 41 -21.60 -8.45 -1.05
CA GLY A 41 -22.12 -7.08 -0.93
C GLY A 41 -23.11 -6.89 0.23
N THR A 42 -23.91 -7.92 0.55
CA THR A 42 -24.78 -7.85 1.73
C THR A 42 -24.02 -8.00 3.05
N ALA A 43 -22.93 -8.78 3.06
CA ALA A 43 -22.05 -8.93 4.21
C ALA A 43 -21.31 -7.61 4.51
N ILE A 44 -20.71 -6.98 3.50
CA ILE A 44 -20.03 -5.68 3.61
C ILE A 44 -20.96 -4.63 4.22
N ARG A 45 -22.20 -4.54 3.72
CA ARG A 45 -23.19 -3.59 4.24
C ARG A 45 -23.57 -3.85 5.70
N GLN A 46 -23.57 -5.10 6.16
CA GLN A 46 -23.88 -5.42 7.56
C GLN A 46 -22.69 -5.15 8.47
N LEU A 47 -21.48 -5.53 8.07
CA LEU A 47 -20.25 -5.27 8.81
C LEU A 47 -19.96 -3.77 8.92
N GLY A 48 -20.33 -2.97 7.91
CA GLY A 48 -20.27 -1.52 7.98
C GLY A 48 -21.30 -0.87 8.92
N LYS A 49 -22.35 -1.58 9.34
CA LYS A 49 -23.37 -1.04 10.26
C LYS A 49 -23.09 -1.36 11.71
N LYS A 50 -22.59 -2.56 12.00
CA LYS A 50 -22.28 -3.03 13.34
C LYS A 50 -21.13 -4.05 13.32
N PRO A 51 -20.30 -4.09 14.37
CA PRO A 51 -19.27 -5.11 14.49
C PRO A 51 -19.88 -6.48 14.81
N PHE A 52 -19.15 -7.53 14.43
CA PHE A 52 -19.45 -8.91 14.78
C PHE A 52 -18.21 -9.58 15.38
N ASP A 53 -18.41 -10.50 16.33
CA ASP A 53 -17.34 -11.30 16.93
C ASP A 53 -16.84 -12.38 15.97
N ILE A 54 -17.79 -13.04 15.29
CA ILE A 54 -17.51 -14.18 14.42
C ILE A 54 -18.23 -14.00 13.08
N VAL A 55 -17.49 -14.22 11.99
CA VAL A 55 -18.03 -14.33 10.63
C VAL A 55 -17.82 -15.77 10.16
N LEU A 56 -18.92 -16.47 9.88
CA LEU A 56 -18.92 -17.78 9.22
C LEU A 56 -19.21 -17.56 7.74
N CYS A 57 -18.21 -17.74 6.89
CA CYS A 57 -18.32 -17.42 5.47
C CYS A 57 -18.15 -18.67 4.60
N GLU A 58 -19.14 -18.97 3.77
CA GLU A 58 -18.96 -19.91 2.67
C GLU A 58 -17.91 -19.37 1.69
N TYR A 59 -17.04 -20.25 1.20
CA TYR A 59 -16.08 -19.93 0.17
C TYR A 59 -16.80 -19.57 -1.14
N ASP A 60 -17.68 -20.45 -1.62
CA ASP A 60 -18.44 -20.23 -2.84
C ASP A 60 -19.71 -19.43 -2.55
N LEU A 61 -19.58 -18.10 -2.54
CA LEU A 61 -20.71 -17.18 -2.38
C LEU A 61 -21.58 -17.06 -3.64
N GLY A 62 -21.35 -17.94 -4.61
CA GLY A 62 -22.08 -18.02 -5.86
C GLY A 62 -21.56 -17.03 -6.88
N ASN A 63 -21.04 -17.55 -7.99
CA ASN A 63 -21.16 -16.86 -9.27
C ASN A 63 -22.66 -16.75 -9.54
N GLY A 64 -23.23 -15.55 -9.57
CA GLY A 64 -24.63 -15.39 -9.89
C GLY A 64 -24.93 -16.16 -11.18
N SER A 65 -26.03 -16.92 -11.21
CA SER A 65 -26.53 -17.49 -12.46
C SER A 65 -27.02 -16.33 -13.34
N GLY A 66 -26.09 -15.75 -14.09
CA GLY A 66 -26.18 -14.54 -14.90
C GLY A 66 -24.77 -14.03 -15.22
N GLU A 67 -24.62 -13.12 -16.17
CA GLU A 67 -23.34 -12.57 -16.67
C GLU A 67 -22.48 -11.80 -15.62
N ASN A 68 -22.80 -11.93 -14.32
CA ASN A 68 -22.10 -11.35 -13.17
C ASN A 68 -21.45 -12.48 -12.34
N ASN A 69 -20.16 -12.75 -12.55
CA ASN A 69 -19.37 -13.54 -11.59
C ASN A 69 -19.37 -12.80 -10.25
N GLY A 70 -19.86 -13.46 -9.20
CA GLY A 70 -19.90 -12.93 -7.84
C GLY A 70 -18.51 -13.03 -7.18
N GLN A 71 -18.26 -12.22 -6.16
CA GLN A 71 -17.04 -12.30 -5.36
C GLN A 71 -17.07 -13.55 -4.47
N ASP A 72 -15.95 -14.26 -4.36
CA ASP A 72 -15.82 -15.41 -3.45
C ASP A 72 -15.52 -14.99 -2.00
N GLY A 73 -15.57 -15.95 -1.07
CA GLY A 73 -15.35 -15.69 0.36
C GLY A 73 -13.93 -15.23 0.70
N GLN A 74 -12.94 -15.54 -0.15
CA GLN A 74 -11.56 -15.09 0.04
C GLN A 74 -11.41 -13.63 -0.38
N GLN A 75 -11.99 -13.25 -1.53
CA GLN A 75 -12.06 -11.86 -1.98
C GLN A 75 -12.81 -10.99 -0.97
N LEU A 76 -13.93 -11.50 -0.42
CA LEU A 76 -14.65 -10.80 0.65
C LEU A 76 -13.75 -10.55 1.87
N LEU A 77 -12.97 -11.53 2.32
CA LEU A 77 -12.05 -11.35 3.46
C LEU A 77 -10.98 -10.28 3.18
N GLU A 78 -10.47 -10.24 1.95
CA GLU A 78 -9.52 -9.23 1.49
C GLU A 78 -10.13 -7.83 1.55
N ASP A 79 -11.30 -7.63 0.93
CA ASP A 79 -12.03 -6.35 0.94
C ASP A 79 -12.29 -5.87 2.38
N LEU A 80 -12.76 -6.77 3.25
CA LEU A 80 -13.09 -6.43 4.64
C LEU A 80 -11.86 -5.96 5.43
N ARG A 81 -10.69 -6.58 5.22
CA ARG A 81 -9.45 -6.17 5.88
C ARG A 81 -8.86 -4.91 5.25
N HIS A 82 -8.84 -4.83 3.92
CA HIS A 82 -8.31 -3.70 3.18
C HIS A 82 -9.05 -2.39 3.55
N HIS A 83 -10.39 -2.46 3.62
CA HIS A 83 -11.22 -1.32 4.01
C HIS A 83 -11.42 -1.18 5.53
N LYS A 84 -10.71 -1.98 6.35
CA LYS A 84 -10.81 -1.95 7.83
C LYS A 84 -12.24 -2.07 8.36
N LEU A 85 -13.08 -2.86 7.68
CA LEU A 85 -14.48 -3.10 8.03
C LEU A 85 -14.65 -4.14 9.15
N ILE A 86 -13.59 -4.90 9.44
CA ILE A 86 -13.52 -5.83 10.56
C ILE A 86 -12.29 -5.53 11.40
N ALA A 87 -12.39 -5.76 12.71
CA ALA A 87 -11.25 -5.62 13.61
C ALA A 87 -10.26 -6.78 13.40
N PRO A 88 -8.96 -6.61 13.69
CA PRO A 88 -7.99 -7.71 13.66
C PRO A 88 -8.37 -8.88 14.58
N SER A 89 -9.13 -8.60 15.64
CA SER A 89 -9.65 -9.58 16.61
C SER A 89 -10.93 -10.31 16.15
N THR A 90 -11.55 -9.89 15.04
CA THR A 90 -12.74 -10.56 14.49
C THR A 90 -12.38 -11.95 13.97
N ILE A 91 -13.10 -12.96 14.45
CA ILE A 91 -12.88 -14.36 14.06
C ILE A 91 -13.55 -14.60 12.72
N PHE A 92 -12.77 -14.87 11.68
CA PHE A 92 -13.29 -15.17 10.35
C PHE A 92 -13.04 -16.64 10.01
N ILE A 93 -14.08 -17.46 10.00
CA ILE A 93 -13.99 -18.90 9.70
C ILE A 93 -14.57 -19.14 8.31
N MET A 94 -13.77 -19.77 7.46
CA MET A 94 -14.15 -20.09 6.11
C MET A 94 -14.69 -21.52 6.02
N LEU A 95 -15.90 -21.68 5.52
CA LEU A 95 -16.53 -22.97 5.25
C LEU A 95 -16.24 -23.32 3.78
N THR A 96 -15.61 -24.46 3.53
CA THR A 96 -15.13 -24.79 2.18
C THR A 96 -15.20 -26.30 1.88
N SER A 97 -15.16 -26.67 0.61
CA SER A 97 -15.03 -28.06 0.17
C SER A 97 -13.55 -28.46 0.05
N GLU A 98 -13.24 -29.75 0.11
CA GLU A 98 -11.87 -30.26 0.04
C GLU A 98 -11.15 -29.89 -1.28
N GLY A 99 -11.87 -29.92 -2.41
CA GLY A 99 -11.34 -29.53 -3.71
C GLY A 99 -11.00 -28.04 -3.83
N VAL A 100 -11.62 -27.19 -3.00
CA VAL A 100 -11.33 -25.76 -2.92
C VAL A 100 -10.25 -25.48 -1.87
N TYR A 101 -10.30 -26.14 -0.72
CA TYR A 101 -9.29 -26.06 0.34
C TYR A 101 -7.85 -26.22 -0.20
N SER A 102 -7.64 -27.25 -1.03
CA SER A 102 -6.34 -27.52 -1.66
C SER A 102 -5.87 -26.44 -2.64
N LYS A 103 -6.79 -25.67 -3.23
CA LYS A 103 -6.47 -24.55 -4.14
C LYS A 103 -6.12 -23.28 -3.38
N VAL A 104 -6.74 -23.06 -2.22
CA VAL A 104 -6.72 -21.77 -1.53
C VAL A 104 -5.55 -21.67 -0.54
N ILE A 105 -5.20 -22.74 0.18
CA ILE A 105 -4.17 -22.66 1.23
C ILE A 105 -2.77 -22.40 0.70
N GLY A 106 -2.43 -22.90 -0.50
CA GLY A 106 -1.12 -22.65 -1.10
C GLY A 106 -0.98 -21.25 -1.70
N ALA A 107 -2.09 -20.61 -2.06
CA ALA A 107 -2.13 -19.39 -2.86
C ALA A 107 -2.64 -18.15 -2.11
N ALA A 108 -3.30 -18.32 -0.96
CA ALA A 108 -3.88 -17.22 -0.20
C ALA A 108 -2.83 -16.53 0.67
N GLU A 109 -2.51 -15.29 0.33
CA GLU A 109 -1.63 -14.42 1.13
C GLU A 109 -2.30 -13.98 2.43
N LEU A 110 -3.64 -13.89 2.45
CA LEU A 110 -4.46 -13.55 3.60
C LEU A 110 -5.13 -14.81 4.16
N THR A 111 -4.65 -15.29 5.30
CA THR A 111 -5.25 -16.46 5.96
C THR A 111 -6.46 -16.05 6.82
N PRO A 112 -7.61 -16.75 6.71
CA PRO A 112 -8.70 -16.66 7.68
C PRO A 112 -8.25 -17.17 9.05
N THR A 113 -9.11 -17.05 10.05
CA THR A 113 -8.84 -17.59 11.39
C THR A 113 -8.74 -19.12 11.38
N ASP A 114 -9.66 -19.77 10.67
CA ASP A 114 -9.64 -21.23 10.45
C ASP A 114 -10.45 -21.58 9.19
N TYR A 115 -10.20 -22.79 8.67
CA TYR A 115 -10.99 -23.41 7.60
C TYR A 115 -11.76 -24.61 8.17
N VAL A 116 -13.04 -24.73 7.79
CA VAL A 116 -13.89 -25.86 8.13
C VAL A 116 -14.33 -26.56 6.85
N LEU A 117 -13.95 -27.84 6.71
CA LEU A 117 -14.30 -28.66 5.56
C LEU A 117 -15.74 -29.16 5.64
N LYS A 118 -16.49 -29.00 4.55
CA LYS A 118 -17.83 -29.57 4.37
C LYS A 118 -17.73 -31.02 3.86
N PRO A 119 -18.56 -31.97 4.36
CA PRO A 119 -19.54 -31.80 5.44
C PRO A 119 -18.90 -31.80 6.84
N PHE A 120 -19.49 -31.08 7.79
CA PHE A 120 -19.04 -31.00 9.18
C PHE A 120 -20.18 -31.28 10.16
N THR A 121 -19.84 -31.73 11.37
CA THR A 121 -20.78 -31.91 12.48
C THR A 121 -20.89 -30.64 13.32
N VAL A 122 -21.97 -30.54 14.11
CA VAL A 122 -22.18 -29.47 15.08
C VAL A 122 -20.99 -29.35 16.02
N ASP A 123 -20.57 -30.47 16.63
CA ASP A 123 -19.45 -30.52 17.56
C ASP A 123 -18.13 -30.08 16.92
N ALA A 124 -17.87 -30.48 15.67
CA ALA A 124 -16.65 -30.11 14.97
C ALA A 124 -16.57 -28.59 14.73
N LEU A 125 -17.67 -27.97 14.27
CA LEU A 125 -17.73 -26.52 14.06
C LEU A 125 -17.58 -25.76 15.39
N LEU A 126 -18.30 -26.17 16.42
CA LEU A 126 -18.24 -25.52 17.73
C LEU A 126 -16.88 -25.66 18.41
N GLN A 127 -16.22 -26.81 18.26
CA GLN A 127 -14.87 -27.00 18.78
C GLN A 127 -13.87 -26.05 18.10
N ARG A 128 -14.03 -25.83 16.78
CA ARG A 128 -13.21 -24.87 16.00
C ARG A 128 -13.47 -23.44 16.46
N MET A 129 -14.74 -23.05 16.59
CA MET A 129 -15.13 -21.74 17.12
C MET A 129 -14.61 -21.51 18.54
N ARG A 130 -14.73 -22.50 19.43
CA ARG A 130 -14.23 -22.40 20.81
C ARG A 130 -12.72 -22.16 20.84
N LYS A 131 -11.95 -22.93 20.07
CA LYS A 131 -10.50 -22.72 19.95
C LYS A 131 -10.16 -21.32 19.41
N ALA A 132 -10.96 -20.81 18.47
CA ALA A 132 -10.76 -19.46 17.92
C ALA A 132 -11.07 -18.37 18.96
N VAL A 133 -12.13 -18.52 19.76
CA VAL A 133 -12.49 -17.61 20.85
C VAL A 133 -11.44 -17.65 21.96
N GLU A 134 -11.05 -18.85 22.42
CA GLU A 134 -9.97 -19.02 23.39
C GLU A 134 -8.69 -18.34 22.91
N ARG A 135 -8.31 -18.53 21.63
CA ARG A 135 -7.16 -17.84 21.05
C ARG A 135 -7.34 -16.33 21.08
N ARG A 136 -8.45 -15.80 20.56
CA ARG A 136 -8.73 -14.35 20.54
C ARG A 136 -8.57 -13.73 21.92
N ASP A 137 -9.12 -14.38 22.95
CA ASP A 137 -9.11 -13.84 24.31
C ASP A 137 -7.69 -13.77 24.90
N VAL A 138 -6.79 -14.71 24.56
CA VAL A 138 -5.37 -14.65 24.97
C VAL A 138 -4.64 -13.47 24.29
N PHE A 139 -4.97 -13.15 23.04
CA PHE A 139 -4.32 -12.07 22.28
C PHE A 139 -4.95 -10.69 22.50
N LEU A 140 -6.19 -10.65 23.02
CA LEU A 140 -6.97 -9.42 23.17
C LEU A 140 -6.25 -8.30 23.93
N PRO A 141 -5.53 -8.55 25.05
CA PRO A 141 -4.82 -7.47 25.75
C PRO A 141 -3.76 -6.77 24.88
N ILE A 142 -3.05 -7.52 24.03
CA ILE A 142 -2.05 -6.97 23.12
C ILE A 142 -2.74 -6.23 21.96
N HIS A 143 -3.82 -6.78 21.41
CA HIS A 143 -4.60 -6.09 20.37
C HIS A 143 -5.17 -4.75 20.86
N GLN A 144 -5.65 -4.68 22.10
CA GLN A 144 -6.11 -3.42 22.71
C GLN A 144 -4.99 -2.38 22.80
N LEU A 145 -3.76 -2.79 23.12
CA LEU A 145 -2.61 -1.88 23.11
C LEU A 145 -2.32 -1.35 21.70
N VAL A 146 -2.44 -2.21 20.69
CA VAL A 146 -2.27 -1.82 19.28
C VAL A 146 -3.35 -0.84 18.84
N GLU A 147 -4.61 -1.08 19.21
CA GLU A 147 -5.75 -0.20 18.89
C GLU A 147 -5.61 1.21 19.49
N VAL A 148 -5.04 1.32 20.69
CA VAL A 148 -4.74 2.60 21.35
C VAL A 148 -3.43 3.23 20.83
N GLY A 149 -2.75 2.59 19.87
CA GLY A 149 -1.50 3.08 19.27
C GLY A 149 -0.25 2.87 20.13
N SER A 150 -0.36 2.14 21.24
CA SER A 150 0.75 1.83 22.16
C SER A 150 1.61 0.66 21.64
N ILE A 151 2.11 0.76 20.41
CA ILE A 151 2.79 -0.32 19.68
C ILE A 151 4.03 -0.84 20.42
N ARG A 152 4.86 0.05 20.99
CA ARG A 152 6.06 -0.33 21.76
C ARG A 152 5.74 -1.19 22.98
N LYS A 153 4.68 -0.84 23.71
CA LYS A 153 4.23 -1.62 24.85
C LYS A 153 3.69 -2.98 24.40
N ALA A 154 2.93 -3.02 23.29
CA ALA A 154 2.44 -4.25 22.71
C ALA A 154 3.58 -5.23 22.34
N ILE A 155 4.68 -4.73 21.75
CA ILE A 155 5.89 -5.52 21.44
C ILE A 155 6.49 -6.14 22.71
N GLY A 156 6.62 -5.37 23.79
CA GLY A 156 7.11 -5.88 25.08
C GLY A 156 6.21 -6.96 25.67
N GLU A 157 4.89 -6.72 25.66
CA GLU A 157 3.89 -7.68 26.16
C GLU A 157 3.85 -8.97 25.31
N CYS A 158 4.09 -8.89 23.99
CA CYS A 158 4.26 -10.08 23.15
C CYS A 158 5.41 -10.95 23.66
N GLY A 159 6.57 -10.38 23.96
CA GLY A 159 7.72 -11.12 24.47
C GLY A 159 7.43 -11.85 25.79
N ILE A 160 6.71 -11.19 26.71
CA ILE A 160 6.26 -11.82 27.97
C ILE A 160 5.23 -12.93 27.69
N ALA A 161 4.31 -12.71 26.75
CA ALA A 161 3.27 -13.66 26.39
C ALA A 161 3.84 -14.92 25.71
N GLU A 162 4.96 -14.81 24.98
CA GLU A 162 5.68 -15.96 24.41
C GLU A 162 6.07 -16.98 25.50
N GLU A 163 6.57 -16.51 26.64
CA GLU A 163 6.94 -17.35 27.77
C GLU A 163 5.72 -17.86 28.55
N LYS A 164 4.74 -16.96 28.78
CA LYS A 164 3.55 -17.26 29.59
C LYS A 164 2.58 -18.23 28.89
N HIS A 165 2.57 -18.23 27.57
CA HIS A 165 1.68 -19.06 26.76
C HIS A 165 2.46 -19.91 25.74
N PRO A 166 3.20 -20.97 26.17
CA PRO A 166 4.04 -21.77 25.28
C PRO A 166 3.30 -22.37 24.07
N ARG A 167 2.00 -22.66 24.22
CA ARG A 167 1.13 -23.13 23.13
C ARG A 167 1.00 -22.13 21.97
N TYR A 168 1.05 -20.83 22.26
CA TYR A 168 0.88 -19.74 21.30
C TYR A 168 2.18 -18.95 21.07
N ALA A 169 3.33 -19.43 21.57
CA ALA A 169 4.59 -18.69 21.52
C ALA A 169 4.98 -18.28 20.10
N ILE A 170 4.86 -19.16 19.11
CA ILE A 170 5.16 -18.85 17.69
C ILE A 170 4.24 -17.75 17.14
N GLU A 171 2.97 -17.74 17.55
CA GLU A 171 1.99 -16.76 17.11
C GLU A 171 2.22 -15.39 17.78
N PHE A 172 2.66 -15.36 19.04
CA PHE A 172 3.11 -14.14 19.70
C PHE A 172 4.40 -13.59 19.10
N ALA A 173 5.37 -14.45 18.80
CA ALA A 173 6.60 -14.07 18.11
C ALA A 173 6.30 -13.50 16.72
N ARG A 174 5.35 -14.10 15.99
CA ARG A 174 4.84 -13.55 14.72
C ARG A 174 4.28 -12.15 14.90
N LEU A 175 3.35 -11.97 15.85
CA LEU A 175 2.74 -10.66 16.11
C LEU A 175 3.81 -9.63 16.50
N ARG A 176 4.77 -10.01 17.35
CA ARG A 176 5.90 -9.15 17.72
C ARG A 176 6.71 -8.71 16.51
N ALA A 177 7.06 -9.63 15.61
CA ALA A 177 7.80 -9.33 14.39
C ALA A 177 6.99 -8.40 13.45
N GLU A 178 5.69 -8.65 13.28
CA GLU A 178 4.80 -7.80 12.47
C GLU A 178 4.70 -6.37 13.05
N LEU A 179 4.63 -6.23 14.39
CA LEU A 179 4.64 -4.93 15.05
C LEU A 179 5.98 -4.19 14.91
N LEU A 180 7.11 -4.90 15.00
CA LEU A 180 8.44 -4.33 14.74
C LEU A 180 8.56 -3.81 13.30
N VAL A 181 8.10 -4.59 12.32
CA VAL A 181 8.02 -4.15 10.92
C VAL A 181 7.15 -2.89 10.77
N SER A 182 6.03 -2.80 11.50
CA SER A 182 5.16 -1.61 11.47
C SER A 182 5.82 -0.34 12.02
N LEU A 183 6.89 -0.47 12.82
CA LEU A 183 7.71 0.62 13.33
C LEU A 183 8.98 0.85 12.48
N GLU A 184 9.10 0.17 11.33
CA GLU A 184 10.30 0.17 10.46
C GLU A 184 11.57 -0.38 11.14
N GLU A 185 11.43 -1.12 12.24
CA GLU A 185 12.52 -1.77 12.96
C GLU A 185 12.85 -3.14 12.36
N LEU A 186 13.27 -3.11 11.10
CA LEU A 186 13.42 -4.30 10.27
C LEU A 186 14.51 -5.26 10.77
N ALA A 187 15.59 -4.74 11.36
CA ALA A 187 16.67 -5.57 11.90
C ALA A 187 16.21 -6.39 13.10
N ASP A 188 15.47 -5.79 14.03
CA ASP A 188 14.93 -6.49 15.20
C ASP A 188 13.87 -7.52 14.79
N ALA A 189 13.01 -7.18 13.81
CA ALA A 189 12.05 -8.10 13.25
C ALA A 189 12.73 -9.33 12.60
N GLU A 190 13.83 -9.11 11.85
CA GLU A 190 14.63 -10.17 11.25
C GLU A 190 15.13 -11.17 12.30
N VAL A 191 15.63 -10.68 13.44
CA VAL A 191 16.07 -11.54 14.56
C VAL A 191 14.93 -12.41 15.10
N VAL A 192 13.73 -11.83 15.27
CA VAL A 192 12.56 -12.60 15.74
C VAL A 192 12.20 -13.71 14.74
N TYR A 193 12.19 -13.41 13.44
CA TYR A 193 11.95 -14.44 12.41
C TYR A 193 13.03 -15.52 12.41
N GLN A 194 14.30 -15.15 12.57
CA GLN A 194 15.40 -16.10 12.66
C GLN A 194 15.21 -17.07 13.85
N VAL A 195 14.83 -16.57 15.02
CA VAL A 195 14.55 -17.40 16.20
C VAL A 195 13.36 -18.34 15.96
N ILE A 196 12.30 -17.88 15.29
CA ILE A 196 11.17 -18.75 14.91
C ILE A 196 11.67 -19.90 14.02
N LEU A 197 12.48 -19.59 13.01
CA LEU A 197 12.97 -20.54 12.02
C LEU A 197 13.95 -21.57 12.59
N MET A 198 14.79 -21.17 13.55
CA MET A 198 15.68 -22.08 14.27
C MET A 198 14.91 -23.16 15.06
N ASN A 199 13.74 -22.81 15.59
CA ASN A 199 12.91 -23.74 16.36
C ASN A 199 11.99 -24.56 15.45
N ARG A 200 11.39 -23.92 14.43
CA ARG A 200 10.47 -24.56 13.49
C ARG A 200 10.53 -23.87 12.12
N PRO A 201 10.97 -24.56 11.06
CA PRO A 201 10.92 -24.00 9.71
C PRO A 201 9.46 -23.86 9.29
N VAL A 202 9.00 -22.61 9.16
CA VAL A 202 7.64 -22.28 8.73
C VAL A 202 7.71 -21.25 7.59
N ALA A 203 6.99 -21.52 6.50
CA ALA A 203 7.06 -20.75 5.26
C ALA A 203 6.81 -19.24 5.44
N TRP A 204 5.83 -18.86 6.27
CA TRP A 204 5.53 -17.45 6.52
C TRP A 204 6.64 -16.72 7.28
N ALA A 205 7.42 -17.42 8.12
CA ALA A 205 8.54 -16.80 8.83
C ALA A 205 9.75 -16.61 7.90
N HIS A 206 10.00 -17.55 6.97
CA HIS A 206 10.98 -17.36 5.90
C HIS A 206 10.60 -16.13 5.04
N LEU A 207 9.33 -16.00 4.65
CA LEU A 207 8.87 -14.81 3.92
C LEU A 207 9.03 -13.53 4.74
N GLY A 208 8.69 -13.57 6.03
CA GLY A 208 8.87 -12.45 6.96
C GLY A 208 10.32 -12.00 7.06
N MET A 209 11.25 -12.94 7.21
CA MET A 209 12.70 -12.69 7.20
C MET A 209 13.15 -12.05 5.89
N ALA A 210 12.76 -12.63 4.74
CA ALA A 210 13.10 -12.08 3.43
C ALA A 210 12.54 -10.66 3.21
N ARG A 211 11.33 -10.35 3.72
CA ARG A 211 10.77 -8.99 3.71
C ARG A 211 11.61 -8.01 4.53
N CYS A 212 12.08 -8.44 5.71
CA CYS A 212 12.94 -7.61 6.54
C CYS A 212 14.30 -7.36 5.87
N GLN A 213 14.89 -8.38 5.25
CA GLN A 213 16.14 -8.26 4.50
C GLN A 213 15.99 -7.33 3.29
N PHE A 214 14.91 -7.50 2.50
CA PHE A 214 14.61 -6.64 1.36
C PHE A 214 14.45 -5.17 1.79
N GLY A 215 13.70 -4.90 2.88
CA GLY A 215 13.52 -3.53 3.38
C GLY A 215 14.80 -2.92 3.95
N GLN A 216 15.73 -3.74 4.46
CA GLN A 216 17.08 -3.33 4.84
C GLN A 216 18.04 -3.20 3.65
N GLN A 217 17.55 -3.36 2.41
CA GLN A 217 18.33 -3.34 1.18
C GLN A 217 19.39 -4.47 1.07
N LYS A 218 19.24 -5.53 1.89
CA LYS A 218 20.07 -6.74 1.84
C LYS A 218 19.53 -7.69 0.76
N TYR A 219 19.52 -7.23 -0.48
CA TYR A 219 18.83 -7.91 -1.58
C TYR A 219 19.38 -9.30 -1.90
N ILE A 220 20.69 -9.52 -1.73
CA ILE A 220 21.32 -10.83 -1.96
C ILE A 220 20.82 -11.86 -0.93
N GLU A 221 20.79 -11.49 0.34
CA GLU A 221 20.31 -12.37 1.43
C GLU A 221 18.81 -12.66 1.30
N ALA A 222 18.02 -11.66 0.90
CA ALA A 222 16.60 -11.83 0.59
C ALA A 222 16.39 -12.81 -0.56
N GLN A 223 17.22 -12.72 -1.62
CA GLN A 223 17.18 -13.63 -2.75
C GLN A 223 17.45 -15.08 -2.32
N GLU A 224 18.51 -15.32 -1.55
CA GLU A 224 18.86 -16.65 -1.04
C GLU A 224 17.72 -17.24 -0.18
N THR A 225 17.23 -16.46 0.78
CA THR A 225 16.12 -16.86 1.68
C THR A 225 14.85 -17.22 0.89
N LEU A 226 14.52 -16.46 -0.17
CA LEU A 226 13.36 -16.71 -1.01
C LEU A 226 13.52 -17.94 -1.90
N GLN A 227 14.71 -18.17 -2.43
CA GLN A 227 15.02 -19.38 -3.21
C GLN A 227 14.90 -20.63 -2.34
N GLU A 228 15.41 -20.61 -1.12
CA GLU A 228 15.25 -21.70 -0.16
C GLU A 228 13.77 -21.96 0.19
N LEU A 229 13.01 -20.90 0.41
CA LEU A 229 11.57 -20.98 0.67
C LEU A 229 10.82 -21.65 -0.49
N LEU A 230 11.14 -21.30 -1.73
CA LEU A 230 10.51 -21.86 -2.93
C LEU A 230 10.92 -23.32 -3.21
N ILE A 231 12.14 -23.73 -2.85
CA ILE A 231 12.55 -25.15 -2.91
C ILE A 231 11.65 -26.00 -2.00
N GLN A 232 11.36 -25.50 -0.80
CA GLN A 232 10.54 -26.21 0.19
C GLN A 232 9.04 -26.08 -0.10
N ASN A 233 8.60 -24.95 -0.66
CA ASN A 233 7.20 -24.61 -0.89
C ASN A 233 7.00 -24.07 -2.32
N PRO A 234 7.03 -24.91 -3.36
CA PRO A 234 7.06 -24.46 -4.76
C PRO A 234 5.83 -23.69 -5.24
N LYS A 235 4.73 -23.70 -4.47
CA LYS A 235 3.48 -23.00 -4.78
C LYS A 235 3.24 -21.75 -3.93
N PHE A 236 4.24 -21.31 -3.17
CA PHE A 236 4.10 -20.19 -2.24
C PHE A 236 4.22 -18.85 -2.98
N MET A 237 3.08 -18.37 -3.52
CA MET A 237 3.05 -17.27 -4.48
C MET A 237 3.67 -15.96 -3.99
N ALA A 238 3.45 -15.60 -2.72
CA ALA A 238 4.02 -14.40 -2.12
C ALA A 238 5.57 -14.38 -2.15
N ALA A 239 6.23 -15.54 -2.19
CA ALA A 239 7.67 -15.62 -2.35
C ALA A 239 8.11 -15.36 -3.80
N TYR A 240 7.35 -15.80 -4.81
CA TYR A 240 7.62 -15.44 -6.20
C TYR A 240 7.51 -13.93 -6.40
N ASP A 241 6.46 -13.32 -5.84
CA ASP A 241 6.20 -11.89 -5.99
C ASP A 241 7.31 -11.05 -5.32
N LEU A 242 7.79 -11.45 -4.14
CA LEU A 242 8.92 -10.77 -3.50
C LEU A 242 10.26 -11.06 -4.19
N LEU A 243 10.46 -12.27 -4.73
CA LEU A 243 11.70 -12.64 -5.42
C LEU A 243 11.84 -11.88 -6.74
N ALA A 244 10.73 -11.68 -7.48
CA ALA A 244 10.72 -10.82 -8.66
C ALA A 244 11.16 -9.39 -8.32
N ARG A 245 10.57 -8.79 -7.27
CA ARG A 245 10.97 -7.46 -6.77
C ARG A 245 12.42 -7.40 -6.31
N THR A 246 12.91 -8.48 -5.71
CA THR A 246 14.31 -8.60 -5.27
C THR A 246 15.25 -8.61 -6.48
N HIS A 247 14.90 -9.33 -7.55
CA HIS A 247 15.65 -9.29 -8.80
C HIS A 247 15.62 -7.92 -9.48
N GLU A 248 14.49 -7.22 -9.49
CA GLU A 248 14.40 -5.85 -10.00
C GLU A 248 15.31 -4.89 -9.23
N ALA A 249 15.32 -4.97 -7.89
CA ALA A 249 16.18 -4.15 -7.04
C ALA A 249 17.68 -4.43 -7.27
N LEU A 250 18.02 -5.66 -7.68
CA LEU A 250 19.37 -6.07 -8.09
C LEU A 250 19.70 -5.70 -9.56
N GLY A 251 18.78 -5.09 -10.30
CA GLY A 251 18.93 -4.77 -11.74
C GLY A 251 18.83 -5.98 -12.67
N GLN A 252 18.32 -7.12 -12.20
CA GLN A 252 18.27 -8.40 -12.91
C GLN A 252 16.92 -8.63 -13.60
N GLN A 253 16.58 -7.75 -14.54
CA GLN A 253 15.25 -7.71 -15.18
C GLN A 253 14.82 -9.04 -15.85
N GLU A 254 15.76 -9.72 -16.53
CA GLU A 254 15.47 -11.02 -17.16
C GLU A 254 15.16 -12.12 -16.12
N SER A 255 15.79 -12.06 -14.94
CA SER A 255 15.51 -13.01 -13.86
C SER A 255 14.16 -12.72 -13.22
N ALA A 256 13.84 -11.45 -12.96
CA ALA A 256 12.53 -11.02 -12.48
C ALA A 256 11.41 -11.49 -13.43
N LYS A 257 11.59 -11.28 -14.74
CA LYS A 257 10.65 -11.73 -15.78
C LYS A 257 10.39 -13.22 -15.68
N LYS A 258 11.46 -14.03 -15.63
CA LYS A 258 11.35 -15.50 -15.57
C LYS A 258 10.60 -15.97 -14.32
N ILE A 259 10.90 -15.39 -13.15
CA ILE A 259 10.20 -15.71 -11.90
C ILE A 259 8.70 -15.38 -12.01
N LEU A 260 8.35 -14.25 -12.63
CA LEU A 260 6.95 -13.88 -12.87
C LEU A 260 6.25 -14.79 -13.89
N GLU A 261 6.94 -15.24 -14.94
CA GLU A 261 6.41 -16.22 -15.89
C GLU A 261 6.10 -17.55 -15.22
N ASP A 262 7.02 -18.06 -14.40
CA ASP A 262 6.84 -19.28 -13.60
C ASP A 262 5.64 -19.13 -12.65
N ALA A 263 5.54 -17.98 -11.99
CA ALA A 263 4.46 -17.67 -11.06
C ALA A 263 3.08 -17.56 -11.76
N VAL A 264 3.03 -16.96 -12.96
CA VAL A 264 1.81 -16.88 -13.78
C VAL A 264 1.41 -18.25 -14.33
N ALA A 265 2.37 -19.14 -14.64
CA ALA A 265 2.08 -20.51 -15.04
C ALA A 265 1.37 -21.30 -13.91
N ILE A 266 1.72 -21.03 -12.64
CA ILE A 266 1.06 -21.63 -11.47
C ILE A 266 -0.29 -20.97 -11.19
N SER A 267 -0.37 -19.63 -11.25
CA SER A 267 -1.57 -18.85 -10.90
C SER A 267 -1.93 -17.83 -12.00
N PRO A 268 -2.61 -18.26 -13.08
CA PRO A 268 -2.79 -17.48 -14.30
C PRO A 268 -3.91 -16.42 -14.23
N ASN A 269 -4.61 -16.30 -13.10
CA ASN A 269 -5.77 -15.42 -12.95
C ASN A 269 -5.52 -14.18 -12.09
N MET A 270 -4.32 -14.05 -11.50
CA MET A 270 -4.00 -12.92 -10.63
C MET A 270 -3.60 -11.69 -11.44
N VAL A 271 -4.50 -10.71 -11.51
CA VAL A 271 -4.34 -9.49 -12.33
C VAL A 271 -3.10 -8.69 -11.93
N HIS A 272 -2.82 -8.51 -10.64
CA HIS A 272 -1.64 -7.77 -10.18
C HIS A 272 -0.34 -8.39 -10.68
N ARG A 273 -0.24 -9.72 -10.69
CA ARG A 273 0.97 -10.44 -11.13
C ARG A 273 1.15 -10.37 -12.65
N LEU A 274 0.04 -10.46 -13.39
CA LEU A 274 0.07 -10.24 -14.84
C LEU A 274 0.49 -8.82 -15.20
N ARG A 275 0.04 -7.83 -14.40
CA ARG A 275 0.45 -6.43 -14.56
C ARG A 275 1.95 -6.27 -14.30
N HIS A 276 2.44 -6.82 -13.20
CA HIS A 276 3.87 -6.79 -12.86
C HIS A 276 4.73 -7.50 -13.91
N LEU A 277 4.31 -8.66 -14.40
CA LEU A 277 4.97 -9.36 -15.52
C LEU A 277 5.03 -8.48 -16.77
N GLY A 278 3.94 -7.79 -17.11
CA GLY A 278 3.91 -6.88 -18.26
C GLY A 278 4.87 -5.71 -18.13
N GLU A 279 4.97 -5.13 -16.92
CA GLU A 279 5.89 -4.03 -16.59
C GLU A 279 7.34 -4.47 -16.72
N VAL A 280 7.71 -5.55 -16.04
CA VAL A 280 9.08 -6.12 -16.07
C VAL A 280 9.47 -6.55 -17.48
N ALA A 281 8.57 -7.19 -18.23
CA ALA A 281 8.83 -7.57 -19.62
C ALA A 281 9.05 -6.34 -20.52
N PHE A 282 8.27 -5.27 -20.32
CA PHE A 282 8.42 -4.05 -21.11
C PHE A 282 9.75 -3.34 -20.85
N GLU A 283 10.18 -3.30 -19.58
CA GLU A 283 11.46 -2.76 -19.14
C GLU A 283 12.65 -3.60 -19.62
N ALA A 284 12.53 -4.93 -19.58
CA ALA A 284 13.50 -5.86 -20.14
C ALA A 284 13.61 -5.77 -21.69
N GLY A 285 12.68 -5.05 -22.34
CA GLY A 285 12.64 -4.89 -23.80
C GLY A 285 11.92 -6.02 -24.54
N ASP A 286 11.33 -6.98 -23.82
CA ASP A 286 10.52 -8.07 -24.36
C ASP A 286 9.08 -7.58 -24.63
N VAL A 287 8.95 -6.82 -25.71
CA VAL A 287 7.67 -6.21 -26.13
C VAL A 287 6.59 -7.28 -26.40
N GLY A 288 6.99 -8.48 -26.83
CA GLY A 288 6.06 -9.58 -27.10
C GLY A 288 5.45 -10.17 -25.83
N ALA A 289 6.28 -10.44 -24.82
CA ALA A 289 5.80 -10.89 -23.51
C ALA A 289 4.93 -9.82 -22.82
N ALA A 290 5.37 -8.55 -22.87
CA ALA A 290 4.61 -7.42 -22.33
C ALA A 290 3.22 -7.30 -22.96
N GLU A 291 3.12 -7.38 -24.29
CA GLU A 291 1.83 -7.31 -25.00
C GLU A 291 0.90 -8.45 -24.56
N LYS A 292 1.43 -9.68 -24.48
CA LYS A 292 0.66 -10.85 -24.05
C LYS A 292 0.14 -10.69 -22.62
N ALA A 293 0.97 -10.20 -21.71
CA ALA A 293 0.62 -9.99 -20.32
C ALA A 293 -0.44 -8.89 -20.17
N PHE A 294 -0.23 -7.70 -20.75
CA PHE A 294 -1.18 -6.59 -20.65
C PHE A 294 -2.52 -6.87 -21.35
N LYS A 295 -2.54 -7.63 -22.45
CA LYS A 295 -3.80 -8.12 -23.05
C LYS A 295 -4.59 -9.00 -22.08
N GLN A 296 -3.90 -9.88 -21.33
CA GLN A 296 -4.56 -10.69 -20.31
C GLN A 296 -5.05 -9.84 -19.14
N VAL A 297 -4.29 -8.82 -18.72
CA VAL A 297 -4.72 -7.86 -17.69
C VAL A 297 -6.02 -7.19 -18.11
N VAL A 298 -6.07 -6.55 -19.28
CA VAL A 298 -7.27 -5.85 -19.78
C VAL A 298 -8.46 -6.82 -19.93
N ALA A 299 -8.23 -8.03 -20.43
CA ALA A 299 -9.28 -9.03 -20.61
C ALA A 299 -9.84 -9.56 -19.28
N LYS A 300 -8.98 -9.83 -18.29
CA LYS A 300 -9.36 -10.41 -16.98
C LYS A 300 -9.89 -9.35 -16.01
N ALA A 301 -9.35 -8.13 -16.07
CA ALA A 301 -9.79 -7.02 -15.23
C ALA A 301 -11.15 -6.45 -15.66
N LYS A 302 -11.66 -6.80 -16.86
CA LYS A 302 -12.91 -6.27 -17.44
C LYS A 302 -14.11 -6.29 -16.50
N TYR A 303 -14.19 -7.27 -15.59
CA TYR A 303 -15.29 -7.47 -14.65
C TYR A 303 -14.86 -7.40 -13.18
N SER A 304 -13.64 -6.93 -12.91
CA SER A 304 -13.09 -6.81 -11.57
C SER A 304 -13.15 -5.36 -11.09
N GLU A 305 -13.20 -5.15 -9.78
CA GLU A 305 -12.99 -3.82 -9.19
C GLU A 305 -11.57 -3.28 -9.46
N PHE A 306 -10.60 -4.16 -9.71
CA PHE A 306 -9.21 -3.81 -10.07
C PHE A 306 -9.05 -3.29 -11.50
N ARG A 307 -10.15 -2.89 -12.13
CA ARG A 307 -10.15 -2.39 -13.49
C ARG A 307 -9.59 -0.99 -13.55
N ASP A 308 -8.42 -0.87 -14.14
CA ASP A 308 -7.67 0.37 -14.18
C ASP A 308 -7.57 0.91 -15.63
N PRO A 309 -7.96 2.17 -15.91
CA PRO A 309 -7.67 2.79 -17.20
C PRO A 309 -6.17 2.82 -17.52
N GLU A 310 -5.29 2.84 -16.52
CA GLU A 310 -3.84 2.79 -16.73
C GLU A 310 -3.37 1.50 -17.41
N ASP A 311 -4.06 0.38 -17.19
CA ASP A 311 -3.73 -0.90 -17.84
C ASP A 311 -3.86 -0.80 -19.37
N HIS A 312 -4.83 0.00 -19.85
CA HIS A 312 -5.01 0.25 -21.28
C HIS A 312 -3.89 1.13 -21.82
N VAL A 313 -3.45 2.14 -21.05
CA VAL A 313 -2.31 2.99 -21.43
C VAL A 313 -1.03 2.18 -21.52
N LYS A 314 -0.78 1.27 -20.55
CA LYS A 314 0.38 0.35 -20.57
C LYS A 314 0.36 -0.55 -21.81
N LEU A 315 -0.82 -1.09 -22.17
CA LEU A 315 -0.98 -1.88 -23.40
C LEU A 315 -0.75 -1.02 -24.66
N VAL A 316 -1.31 0.19 -24.73
CA VAL A 316 -1.11 1.11 -25.87
C VAL A 316 0.38 1.48 -26.01
N LYS A 317 1.04 1.85 -24.91
CA LYS A 317 2.49 2.14 -24.89
C LYS A 317 3.30 0.96 -25.42
N THR A 318 2.92 -0.26 -25.06
CA THR A 318 3.55 -1.49 -25.55
C THR A 318 3.34 -1.68 -27.07
N LEU A 319 2.12 -1.48 -27.55
CA LEU A 319 1.79 -1.58 -28.98
C LEU A 319 2.46 -0.48 -29.82
N VAL A 320 2.58 0.73 -29.27
CA VAL A 320 3.33 1.84 -29.88
C VAL A 320 4.81 1.48 -30.01
N LYS A 321 5.44 0.95 -28.95
CA LYS A 321 6.84 0.46 -28.99
C LYS A 321 7.03 -0.68 -29.99
N LYS A 322 6.01 -1.53 -30.19
CA LYS A 322 6.00 -2.59 -31.22
C LYS A 322 5.82 -2.04 -32.65
N GLY A 323 5.24 -0.85 -32.79
CA GLY A 323 4.88 -0.26 -34.08
C GLY A 323 3.50 -0.66 -34.61
N ASP A 324 2.60 -1.16 -33.76
CA ASP A 324 1.24 -1.59 -34.17
C ASP A 324 0.17 -0.53 -33.84
N ALA A 325 0.11 0.49 -34.70
CA ALA A 325 -0.83 1.60 -34.56
C ALA A 325 -2.31 1.16 -34.62
N ASN A 326 -2.61 0.11 -35.40
CA ASN A 326 -3.98 -0.37 -35.58
C ASN A 326 -4.52 -1.00 -34.31
N GLN A 327 -3.74 -1.89 -33.68
CA GLN A 327 -4.13 -2.47 -32.40
C GLN A 327 -4.17 -1.41 -31.29
N ALA A 328 -3.21 -0.48 -31.26
CA ALA A 328 -3.20 0.62 -30.29
C ALA A 328 -4.49 1.46 -30.38
N SER A 329 -4.91 1.84 -31.58
CA SER A 329 -6.18 2.55 -31.81
C SER A 329 -7.39 1.72 -31.36
N GLY A 330 -7.36 0.40 -31.59
CA GLY A 330 -8.40 -0.52 -31.12
C GLY A 330 -8.54 -0.54 -29.60
N VAL A 331 -7.43 -0.54 -28.86
CA VAL A 331 -7.42 -0.52 -27.38
C VAL A 331 -7.98 0.80 -26.84
N ILE A 332 -7.66 1.94 -27.46
CA ILE A 332 -8.21 3.24 -27.07
C ILE A 332 -9.74 3.24 -27.21
N ARG A 333 -10.26 2.74 -28.35
CA ARG A 333 -11.72 2.62 -28.58
C ARG A 333 -12.39 1.66 -27.61
N ASP A 334 -11.73 0.55 -27.26
CA ASP A 334 -12.24 -0.39 -26.26
C ASP A 334 -12.33 0.30 -24.90
N MET A 335 -11.29 1.03 -24.48
CA MET A 335 -11.27 1.79 -23.23
C MET A 335 -12.46 2.76 -23.13
N GLU A 336 -12.72 3.54 -24.18
CA GLU A 336 -13.85 4.49 -24.25
C GLU A 336 -15.22 3.81 -24.14
N ARG A 337 -15.38 2.66 -24.81
CA ARG A 337 -16.66 1.93 -24.83
C ARG A 337 -16.92 1.24 -23.51
N SER A 338 -15.87 0.71 -22.90
CA SER A 338 -15.99 -0.27 -21.84
C SER A 338 -15.84 0.34 -20.45
N LEU A 339 -15.18 1.50 -20.29
CA LEU A 339 -15.09 2.22 -19.01
C LEU A 339 -16.13 3.34 -18.93
N ARG A 340 -16.62 3.61 -17.71
CA ARG A 340 -17.48 4.77 -17.46
C ARG A 340 -16.63 6.05 -17.52
N SER A 341 -17.15 7.08 -18.18
CA SER A 341 -16.47 8.39 -18.25
C SER A 341 -16.18 8.92 -16.85
N SER A 342 -14.92 9.30 -16.63
CA SER A 342 -14.38 9.90 -15.43
C SER A 342 -13.10 10.66 -15.79
N ALA A 343 -12.66 11.60 -14.95
CA ALA A 343 -11.44 12.37 -15.19
C ALA A 343 -10.20 11.46 -15.39
N ASN A 344 -10.11 10.33 -14.68
CA ASN A 344 -9.03 9.36 -14.85
C ASN A 344 -9.07 8.69 -16.22
N VAL A 345 -10.26 8.31 -16.70
CA VAL A 345 -10.44 7.71 -18.03
C VAL A 345 -10.14 8.74 -19.13
N ASP A 346 -10.55 9.99 -18.95
CA ASP A 346 -10.28 11.07 -19.90
C ASP A 346 -8.78 11.36 -20.00
N ALA A 347 -8.07 11.42 -18.87
CA ALA A 347 -6.62 11.57 -18.85
C ALA A 347 -5.91 10.39 -19.51
N CYS A 348 -6.25 9.15 -19.15
CA CYS A 348 -5.65 7.95 -19.74
C CYS A 348 -5.91 7.85 -21.26
N ARG A 349 -7.11 8.22 -21.72
CA ARG A 349 -7.41 8.31 -23.17
C ARG A 349 -6.50 9.31 -23.86
N ALA A 350 -6.41 10.52 -23.32
CA ALA A 350 -5.61 11.59 -23.91
C ALA A 350 -4.11 11.21 -23.96
N ILE A 351 -3.58 10.57 -22.91
CA ILE A 351 -2.20 10.04 -22.90
C ILE A 351 -2.03 8.97 -24.00
N ALA A 352 -2.92 7.99 -24.06
CA ALA A 352 -2.84 6.91 -25.05
C ALA A 352 -2.96 7.43 -26.49
N ALA A 353 -3.85 8.38 -26.75
CA ALA A 353 -4.00 9.05 -28.04
C ALA A 353 -2.76 9.86 -28.40
N GLY A 354 -2.18 10.60 -27.45
CA GLY A 354 -0.93 11.33 -27.62
C GLY A 354 0.23 10.43 -28.05
N LEU A 355 0.43 9.31 -27.35
CA LEU A 355 1.46 8.31 -27.69
C LEU A 355 1.27 7.73 -29.10
N LEU A 356 0.02 7.47 -29.51
CA LEU A 356 -0.28 6.97 -30.84
C LEU A 356 0.00 8.01 -31.93
N GLN A 357 -0.34 9.28 -31.70
CA GLN A 357 -0.06 10.37 -32.65
C GLN A 357 1.44 10.67 -32.78
N GLU A 358 2.19 10.56 -31.68
CA GLU A 358 3.65 10.67 -31.69
C GLU A 358 4.26 9.57 -32.57
N MET A 359 3.80 8.32 -32.40
CA MET A 359 4.24 7.19 -33.22
C MET A 359 3.97 7.37 -34.72
N THR A 360 2.82 7.95 -35.08
CA THR A 360 2.47 8.19 -36.49
C THR A 360 3.12 9.43 -37.08
N GLY A 361 3.93 10.17 -36.30
CA GLY A 361 4.63 11.37 -36.71
C GLY A 361 3.78 12.65 -36.69
N ASN A 362 2.56 12.60 -36.16
CA ASN A 362 1.68 13.75 -36.03
C ASN A 362 1.95 14.52 -34.72
N ILE A 363 3.04 15.28 -34.69
CA ILE A 363 3.50 15.99 -33.49
C ILE A 363 2.49 17.03 -33.00
N THR A 364 1.77 17.72 -33.89
CA THR A 364 0.77 18.72 -33.50
C THR A 364 -0.47 18.07 -32.87
N GLY A 365 -0.92 16.95 -33.43
CA GLY A 365 -1.97 16.12 -32.84
C GLY A 365 -1.55 15.57 -31.48
N ALA A 366 -0.32 15.04 -31.37
CA ALA A 366 0.25 14.54 -30.12
C ALA A 366 0.29 15.64 -29.05
N ALA A 367 0.78 16.83 -29.38
CA ALA A 367 0.83 17.95 -28.44
C ALA A 367 -0.57 18.36 -27.96
N THR A 368 -1.57 18.34 -28.83
CA THR A 368 -2.96 18.66 -28.46
C THR A 368 -3.52 17.65 -27.46
N GLU A 369 -3.34 16.35 -27.73
CA GLU A 369 -3.81 15.28 -26.83
C GLU A 369 -3.05 15.28 -25.49
N LEU A 370 -1.73 15.50 -25.49
CA LEU A 370 -0.94 15.54 -24.27
C LEU A 370 -1.29 16.78 -23.42
N ALA A 371 -1.58 17.93 -24.02
CA ALA A 371 -2.09 19.10 -23.30
C ALA A 371 -3.47 18.85 -22.67
N ASN A 372 -4.36 18.13 -23.38
CA ASN A 372 -5.64 17.69 -22.83
C ASN A 372 -5.45 16.73 -21.64
N ALA A 373 -4.46 15.83 -21.72
CA ALA A 373 -4.11 14.93 -20.63
C ALA A 373 -3.66 15.69 -19.38
N VAL A 374 -2.76 16.67 -19.52
CA VAL A 374 -2.30 17.50 -18.39
C VAL A 374 -3.47 18.24 -17.73
N THR A 375 -4.38 18.78 -18.54
CA THR A 375 -5.58 19.45 -18.03
C THR A 375 -6.50 18.48 -17.28
N ALA A 376 -6.74 17.29 -17.83
CA ALA A 376 -7.57 16.26 -17.21
C ALA A 376 -6.97 15.74 -15.90
N ILE A 377 -5.64 15.67 -15.79
CA ILE A 377 -4.95 15.27 -14.55
C ILE A 377 -5.26 16.21 -13.40
N GLY A 378 -5.39 17.51 -13.65
CA GLY A 378 -5.75 18.48 -12.61
C GLY A 378 -7.10 18.19 -11.93
N ALA A 379 -8.03 17.54 -12.64
CA ALA A 379 -9.31 17.09 -12.11
C ALA A 379 -9.32 15.61 -11.67
N SER A 380 -8.28 14.85 -12.01
CA SER A 380 -8.14 13.43 -11.70
C SER A 380 -7.74 13.19 -10.25
N ARG A 381 -8.17 12.08 -9.67
CA ARG A 381 -7.70 11.60 -8.37
C ARG A 381 -7.39 10.11 -8.48
N GLY A 382 -6.22 9.70 -8.00
CA GLY A 382 -5.82 8.28 -7.98
C GLY A 382 -5.06 7.77 -9.20
N LEU A 383 -4.61 8.64 -10.11
CA LEU A 383 -3.62 8.25 -11.12
C LEU A 383 -2.22 8.10 -10.49
N SER A 384 -1.49 7.07 -10.90
CA SER A 384 -0.17 6.73 -10.41
C SER A 384 0.87 7.80 -10.72
N THR A 385 1.81 8.02 -9.80
CA THR A 385 2.97 8.90 -10.01
C THR A 385 3.74 8.50 -11.27
N GLY A 386 3.91 7.19 -11.50
CA GLY A 386 4.61 6.67 -12.67
C GLY A 386 3.97 7.06 -14.00
N LEU A 387 2.63 7.04 -14.09
CA LEU A 387 1.93 7.51 -15.29
C LEU A 387 2.12 9.01 -15.51
N LYS A 388 2.01 9.81 -14.44
CA LYS A 388 2.20 11.27 -14.49
C LYS A 388 3.62 11.63 -14.94
N ILE A 389 4.66 10.97 -14.43
CA ILE A 389 6.06 11.12 -14.89
C ILE A 389 6.19 10.70 -16.36
N GLY A 390 5.54 9.60 -16.75
CA GLY A 390 5.49 9.16 -18.14
C GLY A 390 4.90 10.22 -19.08
N LEU A 391 3.87 10.94 -18.65
CA LEU A 391 3.31 12.07 -19.39
C LEU A 391 4.28 13.26 -19.46
N VAL A 392 5.01 13.57 -18.38
CA VAL A 392 6.06 14.61 -18.42
C VAL A 392 7.07 14.28 -19.53
N HIS A 393 7.55 13.05 -19.60
CA HIS A 393 8.45 12.62 -20.68
C HIS A 393 7.83 12.80 -22.07
N SER A 394 6.57 12.38 -22.27
CA SER A 394 5.88 12.58 -23.56
C SER A 394 5.74 14.06 -23.92
N CYS A 395 5.40 14.93 -22.96
CA CYS A 395 5.31 16.37 -23.17
C CYS A 395 6.67 16.97 -23.59
N LEU A 396 7.77 16.53 -22.97
CA LEU A 396 9.11 17.00 -23.33
C LEU A 396 9.50 16.59 -24.76
N ASN A 397 9.14 15.39 -25.20
CA ASN A 397 9.39 14.93 -26.57
C ASN A 397 8.70 15.82 -27.62
N VAL A 398 7.50 16.33 -27.32
CA VAL A 398 6.73 17.20 -28.23
C VAL A 398 6.90 18.70 -27.96
N LYS A 399 7.87 19.09 -27.11
CA LYS A 399 8.20 20.48 -26.74
C LYS A 399 7.08 21.25 -26.01
N LEU A 400 6.32 20.55 -25.16
CA LEU A 400 5.34 21.14 -24.23
C LEU A 400 5.99 21.44 -22.87
N ASP A 401 6.94 22.35 -22.88
CA ASP A 401 7.87 22.61 -21.78
C ASP A 401 7.17 23.17 -20.55
N GLN A 402 6.24 24.10 -20.78
CA GLN A 402 5.45 24.72 -19.72
C GLN A 402 4.59 23.68 -19.01
N GLN A 403 3.85 22.87 -19.78
CA GLN A 403 2.98 21.83 -19.22
C GLN A 403 3.78 20.74 -18.50
N ALA A 404 4.94 20.36 -19.03
CA ALA A 404 5.86 19.42 -18.39
C ALA A 404 6.37 19.95 -17.03
N SER A 405 6.76 21.23 -16.98
CA SER A 405 7.25 21.89 -15.77
C SER A 405 6.15 22.05 -14.72
N GLU A 406 4.97 22.52 -15.12
CA GLU A 406 3.80 22.66 -14.24
C GLU A 406 3.38 21.30 -13.64
N LEU A 407 3.33 20.25 -14.45
CA LEU A 407 3.00 18.91 -13.98
C LEU A 407 4.05 18.36 -13.00
N MET A 408 5.34 18.57 -13.27
CA MET A 408 6.42 18.14 -12.38
C MET A 408 6.40 18.90 -11.04
N LEU A 409 6.16 20.21 -11.07
CA LEU A 409 5.99 21.01 -9.84
C LEU A 409 4.77 20.53 -9.02
N ASN A 410 3.66 20.19 -9.67
CA ASN A 410 2.50 19.63 -9.00
C ASN A 410 2.80 18.27 -8.37
N LEU A 411 3.58 17.42 -9.03
CA LEU A 411 4.05 16.15 -8.48
C LEU A 411 4.92 16.36 -7.24
N MET A 412 5.91 17.24 -7.32
CA MET A 412 6.78 17.52 -6.16
C MET A 412 6.04 18.11 -4.97
N ASN A 413 4.99 18.89 -5.23
CA ASN A 413 4.16 19.48 -4.18
C ASN A 413 3.15 18.50 -3.57
N ASP A 414 2.91 17.36 -4.23
CA ASP A 414 2.02 16.30 -3.76
C ASP A 414 2.79 15.37 -2.82
N THR A 415 2.42 15.37 -1.54
CA THR A 415 3.10 14.58 -0.50
C THR A 415 2.98 13.07 -0.71
N GLU A 416 1.95 12.62 -1.43
CA GLU A 416 1.74 11.20 -1.75
C GLU A 416 2.56 10.75 -2.97
N SER A 417 3.11 11.68 -3.76
CA SER A 417 3.80 11.34 -5.00
C SER A 417 5.17 10.71 -4.76
N GLY A 418 5.84 11.07 -3.65
CA GLY A 418 7.20 10.66 -3.33
C GLY A 418 8.30 11.25 -4.24
N VAL A 419 7.96 12.17 -5.14
CA VAL A 419 8.92 12.73 -6.11
C VAL A 419 9.78 13.80 -5.43
N SER A 420 11.10 13.58 -5.41
CA SER A 420 12.06 14.55 -4.90
C SER A 420 12.49 15.56 -5.96
N MET A 421 13.18 16.62 -5.52
CA MET A 421 13.80 17.58 -6.44
C MET A 421 14.83 16.92 -7.36
N ASP A 422 15.64 16.02 -6.80
CA ASP A 422 16.68 15.33 -7.57
C ASP A 422 16.07 14.43 -8.65
N ASP A 423 14.94 13.79 -8.36
CA ASP A 423 14.19 13.00 -9.34
C ASP A 423 13.65 13.88 -10.47
N ALA A 424 13.07 15.03 -10.12
CA ALA A 424 12.54 15.99 -11.08
C ALA A 424 13.65 16.51 -12.01
N VAL A 425 14.80 16.91 -11.46
CA VAL A 425 15.99 17.33 -12.22
C VAL A 425 16.46 16.21 -13.14
N GLN A 426 16.60 14.98 -12.63
CA GLN A 426 17.01 13.83 -13.44
C GLN A 426 16.06 13.55 -14.60
N VAL A 427 14.76 13.77 -14.45
CA VAL A 427 13.77 13.60 -15.54
C VAL A 427 14.05 14.57 -16.69
N PHE A 428 14.28 15.86 -16.41
CA PHE A 428 14.61 16.85 -17.44
C PHE A 428 15.99 16.61 -18.05
N GLU A 429 16.98 16.27 -17.23
CA GLU A 429 18.35 15.92 -17.66
C GLU A 429 18.34 14.74 -18.64
N LYS A 430 17.63 13.64 -18.32
CA LYS A 430 17.49 12.47 -19.20
C LYS A 430 16.76 12.79 -20.51
N ALA A 431 15.89 13.82 -20.51
CA ALA A 431 15.24 14.31 -21.71
C ALA A 431 16.12 15.30 -22.51
N GLY A 432 17.34 15.59 -22.06
CA GLY A 432 18.25 16.55 -22.69
C GLY A 432 17.83 18.01 -22.50
N ARG A 433 17.05 18.31 -21.45
CA ARG A 433 16.48 19.62 -21.15
C ARG A 433 17.12 20.27 -19.93
N HIS A 434 18.44 20.47 -20.04
CA HIS A 434 19.26 21.13 -19.01
C HIS A 434 18.74 22.53 -18.63
N ASP A 435 18.21 23.25 -19.62
CA ASP A 435 17.59 24.57 -19.44
C ASP A 435 16.43 24.56 -18.44
N LEU A 436 15.56 23.54 -18.53
CA LEU A 436 14.44 23.37 -17.63
C LEU A 436 14.88 22.83 -16.27
N ALA A 437 15.87 21.94 -16.24
CA ALA A 437 16.42 21.39 -15.01
C ALA A 437 17.03 22.50 -14.12
N GLU A 438 17.86 23.36 -14.72
CA GLU A 438 18.47 24.50 -14.04
C GLU A 438 17.41 25.54 -13.65
N GLY A 439 16.56 25.95 -14.60
CA GLY A 439 15.53 26.96 -14.36
C GLY A 439 14.52 26.55 -13.28
N MET A 440 14.15 25.27 -13.21
CA MET A 440 13.27 24.76 -12.14
C MET A 440 13.97 24.76 -10.78
N GLY A 441 15.26 24.42 -10.74
CA GLY A 441 16.07 24.53 -9.53
C GLY A 441 16.16 25.94 -9.00
N GLU A 442 16.40 26.90 -9.88
CA GLU A 442 16.43 28.31 -9.55
C GLU A 442 15.06 28.84 -9.10
N GLN A 443 13.97 28.49 -9.81
CA GLN A 443 12.61 28.92 -9.45
C GLN A 443 12.20 28.45 -8.06
N ILE A 444 12.45 27.17 -7.75
CA ILE A 444 12.11 26.62 -6.44
C ILE A 444 12.98 27.26 -5.35
N LYS A 445 14.29 27.40 -5.60
CA LYS A 445 15.20 28.05 -4.65
C LYS A 445 14.79 29.49 -4.39
N HIS A 446 14.49 30.26 -5.42
CA HIS A 446 14.02 31.64 -5.30
C HIS A 446 12.69 31.72 -4.54
N HIS A 447 11.72 30.87 -4.87
CA HIS A 447 10.43 30.85 -4.18
C HIS A 447 10.58 30.50 -2.69
N VAL A 448 11.47 29.55 -2.36
CA VAL A 448 11.79 29.18 -0.98
C VAL A 448 12.51 30.31 -0.25
N GLU A 449 13.47 30.97 -0.89
CA GLU A 449 14.19 32.11 -0.34
C GLU A 449 13.25 33.30 -0.07
N GLU A 450 12.32 33.60 -0.98
CA GLU A 450 11.28 34.62 -0.79
C GLU A 450 10.36 34.29 0.39
N LEU A 451 9.91 33.04 0.52
CA LEU A 451 9.07 32.61 1.64
C LEU A 451 9.81 32.69 2.97
N ILE A 452 11.08 32.29 3.01
CA ILE A 452 11.91 32.41 4.22
C ILE A 452 12.15 33.88 4.56
N ALA A 453 12.45 34.72 3.56
CA ALA A 453 12.64 36.16 3.75
C ALA A 453 11.37 36.83 4.28
N HIS A 454 10.22 36.52 3.70
CA HIS A 454 8.92 37.04 4.16
C HIS A 454 8.61 36.60 5.60
N ALA A 455 8.84 35.33 5.93
CA ALA A 455 8.66 34.85 7.29
C ALA A 455 9.66 35.51 8.27
N SER A 456 10.90 35.76 7.84
CA SER A 456 11.90 36.49 8.65
C SER A 456 11.48 37.94 8.89
N GLU A 457 10.91 38.60 7.89
CA GLU A 457 10.36 39.95 8.01
C GLU A 457 9.20 39.98 9.02
N GLN A 458 8.25 39.06 8.92
CA GLN A 458 7.14 38.90 9.88
C GLN A 458 7.68 38.74 11.32
N ARG A 459 8.73 37.93 11.52
CA ARG A 459 9.38 37.78 12.84
C ARG A 459 10.02 39.08 13.32
N SER A 460 10.64 39.86 12.43
CA SER A 460 11.28 41.13 12.79
C SER A 460 10.26 42.19 13.22
N GLN A 461 9.04 42.12 12.66
CA GLN A 461 7.91 42.98 13.01
C GLN A 461 7.18 42.52 14.28
N GLY A 462 7.61 41.41 14.89
CA GLY A 462 7.01 40.83 16.10
C GLY A 462 5.83 39.90 15.85
N ASP A 463 5.46 39.65 14.59
CA ASP A 463 4.37 38.73 14.23
C ASP A 463 4.90 37.29 14.09
N LEU A 464 5.18 36.67 15.23
CA LEU A 464 5.73 35.32 15.30
C LEU A 464 4.74 34.26 14.78
N ARG A 465 3.44 34.47 14.99
CA ARG A 465 2.39 33.55 14.54
C ARG A 465 2.27 33.54 13.02
N ALA A 466 2.23 34.70 12.39
CA ALA A 466 2.18 34.79 10.93
C ALA A 466 3.42 34.15 10.28
N ALA A 467 4.61 34.31 10.88
CA ALA A 467 5.83 33.67 10.39
C ALA A 467 5.77 32.14 10.45
N VAL A 468 5.24 31.58 11.54
CA VAL A 468 5.02 30.13 11.68
C VAL A 468 3.99 29.65 10.68
N ASP A 469 2.89 30.38 10.49
CA ASP A 469 1.83 30.02 9.55
C ASP A 469 2.31 30.02 8.09
N THR A 470 3.07 31.04 7.67
CA THR A 470 3.70 31.12 6.35
C THR A 470 4.61 29.92 6.09
N LEU A 471 5.51 29.61 7.03
CA LEU A 471 6.47 28.51 6.88
C LEU A 471 5.79 27.14 6.96
N ASN A 472 4.76 26.99 7.78
CA ASN A 472 3.95 25.78 7.82
C ASN A 472 3.16 25.58 6.53
N ALA A 473 2.63 26.65 5.94
CA ALA A 473 1.98 26.60 4.62
C ALA A 473 2.97 26.19 3.53
N ALA A 474 4.21 26.70 3.57
CA ALA A 474 5.28 26.30 2.67
C ALA A 474 5.67 24.82 2.86
N LEU A 475 5.83 24.36 4.10
CA LEU A 475 6.13 22.95 4.41
C LEU A 475 5.01 22.00 4.03
N ARG A 476 3.74 22.43 4.06
CA ARG A 476 2.65 21.59 3.53
C ARG A 476 2.80 21.33 2.03
N LYS A 477 3.35 22.28 1.27
CA LYS A 477 3.63 22.13 -0.16
C LYS A 477 4.94 21.39 -0.41
N ALA A 478 6.00 21.70 0.32
CA ALA A 478 7.33 21.13 0.12
C ALA A 478 7.86 20.51 1.42
N PRO A 479 7.33 19.34 1.82
CA PRO A 479 7.49 18.82 3.18
C PRO A 479 8.90 18.25 3.45
N ALA A 480 9.64 17.88 2.41
CA ALA A 480 11.00 17.35 2.50
C ALA A 480 12.10 18.39 2.19
N ASN A 481 11.74 19.67 2.00
CA ASN A 481 12.71 20.68 1.58
C ASN A 481 13.62 21.10 2.76
N MET A 482 14.91 20.78 2.64
CA MET A 482 15.92 21.01 3.67
C MET A 482 16.24 22.48 3.95
N SER A 483 15.84 23.41 3.09
CA SER A 483 15.95 24.86 3.39
C SER A 483 14.79 25.35 4.25
N LEU A 484 13.59 24.76 4.09
CA LEU A 484 12.39 25.15 4.84
C LEU A 484 12.33 24.52 6.24
N LEU A 485 12.78 23.27 6.39
CA LEU A 485 12.68 22.53 7.65
C LEU A 485 13.41 23.22 8.83
N PRO A 486 14.68 23.65 8.70
CA PRO A 486 15.35 24.42 9.76
C PRO A 486 14.68 25.77 10.02
N ALA A 487 14.25 26.46 8.96
CA ALA A 487 13.63 27.77 9.07
C ALA A 487 12.31 27.70 9.85
N ALA A 488 11.44 26.73 9.54
CA ALA A 488 10.19 26.49 10.24
C ALA A 488 10.40 26.03 11.68
N THR A 489 11.33 25.11 11.92
CA THR A 489 11.67 24.64 13.27
C THR A 489 12.16 25.80 14.14
N SER A 490 13.04 26.65 13.61
CA SER A 490 13.48 27.88 14.29
C SER A 490 12.34 28.86 14.54
N ALA A 491 11.36 28.97 13.63
CA ALA A 491 10.17 29.81 13.80
C ALA A 491 9.35 29.38 15.02
N ILE A 492 9.06 28.09 15.04
CA ILE A 492 8.25 27.45 16.07
C ILE A 492 8.95 27.60 17.43
N LEU A 493 10.26 27.32 17.49
CA LEU A 493 11.05 27.46 18.72
C LEU A 493 11.01 28.89 19.25
N LYS A 494 11.16 29.88 18.38
CA LYS A 494 11.07 31.28 18.80
C LYS A 494 9.68 31.64 19.32
N GLN A 495 8.62 31.18 18.66
CA GLN A 495 7.26 31.38 19.13
C GLN A 495 7.02 30.74 20.51
N LEU A 496 7.47 29.49 20.71
CA LEU A 496 7.36 28.80 21.99
C LEU A 496 8.15 29.52 23.09
N ASP A 497 9.33 30.04 22.76
CA ASP A 497 10.19 30.71 23.72
C ASP A 497 9.61 32.07 24.16
N ASP A 498 9.07 32.86 23.21
CA ASP A 498 8.59 34.23 23.45
C ASP A 498 7.12 34.29 23.91
N LEU A 499 6.23 33.46 23.34
CA LEU A 499 4.77 33.53 23.59
C LEU A 499 4.26 32.49 24.59
N GLY A 500 5.05 31.47 24.91
CA GLY A 500 4.65 30.40 25.84
C GLY A 500 4.60 29.02 25.22
N TRP A 501 4.65 28.00 26.08
CA TRP A 501 4.60 26.60 25.68
C TRP A 501 3.20 26.16 25.22
N GLU A 502 3.07 25.85 23.94
CA GLU A 502 1.86 25.28 23.33
C GLU A 502 2.13 23.84 22.90
N VAL A 503 1.42 22.86 23.50
CA VAL A 503 1.67 21.42 23.27
C VAL A 503 1.60 21.02 21.79
N PRO A 504 0.57 21.42 21.00
CA PRO A 504 0.49 21.01 19.59
C PRO A 504 1.69 21.53 18.76
N LEU A 505 2.15 22.73 19.07
CA LEU A 505 3.25 23.37 18.38
C LEU A 505 4.60 22.74 18.77
N ALA A 506 4.74 22.33 20.03
CA ALA A 506 5.91 21.60 20.51
C ALA A 506 6.00 20.17 19.94
N GLU A 507 4.87 19.46 19.80
CA GLU A 507 4.82 18.16 19.11
C GLU A 507 5.21 18.30 17.64
N GLN A 508 4.71 19.34 16.97
CA GLN A 508 5.10 19.66 15.60
C GLN A 508 6.60 19.93 15.49
N CYS A 509 7.18 20.71 16.41
CA CYS A 509 8.62 20.98 16.44
C CYS A 509 9.44 19.69 16.57
N SER A 510 9.04 18.79 17.46
CA SER A 510 9.69 17.48 17.65
C SER A 510 9.63 16.64 16.37
N PHE A 511 8.47 16.61 15.72
CA PHE A 511 8.28 15.90 14.45
C PHE A 511 9.19 16.44 13.34
N LEU A 512 9.31 17.77 13.22
CA LEU A 512 10.20 18.39 12.22
C LEU A 512 11.68 18.08 12.50
N LEU A 513 12.10 18.07 13.76
CA LEU A 513 13.47 17.69 14.16
C LEU A 513 13.78 16.22 13.85
N GLU A 514 12.86 15.31 14.12
CA GLU A 514 13.01 13.89 13.77
C GLU A 514 13.08 13.71 12.25
N ARG A 515 12.22 14.42 11.52
CA ARG A 515 12.22 14.41 10.06
C ARG A 515 13.52 14.92 9.47
N MET A 516 14.05 16.04 9.97
CA MET A 516 15.36 16.56 9.57
C MET A 516 16.45 15.52 9.80
N ARG A 517 16.45 14.85 10.96
CA ARG A 517 17.40 13.78 11.28
C ARG A 517 17.30 12.59 10.32
N LYS A 518 16.10 12.23 9.86
CA LYS A 518 15.89 11.15 8.87
C LYS A 518 16.42 11.52 7.49
N ILE A 519 16.25 12.78 7.06
CA ILE A 519 16.66 13.25 5.72
C ILE A 519 18.16 13.49 5.66
N ASP A 520 18.72 14.23 6.63
CA ASP A 520 20.14 14.53 6.71
C ASP A 520 20.61 14.53 8.18
N PRO A 521 21.12 13.39 8.67
CA PRO A 521 21.64 13.27 10.04
C PRO A 521 22.81 14.22 10.34
N ALA A 522 23.56 14.66 9.32
CA ALA A 522 24.75 15.50 9.46
C ALA A 522 24.45 16.99 9.25
N HIS A 523 23.18 17.38 9.16
CA HIS A 523 22.80 18.75 8.85
C HIS A 523 23.33 19.74 9.92
N PRO A 524 24.04 20.83 9.54
CA PRO A 524 24.75 21.71 10.49
C PRO A 524 23.87 22.37 11.57
N SER A 525 22.57 22.59 11.28
CA SER A 525 21.65 23.24 12.22
C SER A 525 20.94 22.28 13.17
N LEU A 526 21.02 20.96 12.95
CA LEU A 526 20.20 19.97 13.66
C LEU A 526 20.52 19.93 15.17
N GLU A 527 21.80 19.85 15.53
CA GLU A 527 22.23 19.83 16.94
C GLU A 527 21.84 21.13 17.66
N ALA A 528 22.03 22.28 17.01
CA ALA A 528 21.71 23.58 17.57
C ALA A 528 20.19 23.72 17.85
N LEU A 529 19.34 23.28 16.91
CA LEU A 529 17.89 23.33 17.08
C LEU A 529 17.39 22.33 18.14
N GLN A 530 18.00 21.16 18.26
CA GLN A 530 17.69 20.19 19.32
C GLN A 530 18.07 20.71 20.71
N ALA A 531 19.23 21.35 20.83
CA ALA A 531 19.65 22.00 22.05
C ALA A 531 18.70 23.14 22.44
N GLN A 532 18.25 23.95 21.48
CA GLN A 532 17.25 25.00 21.71
C GLN A 532 15.90 24.43 22.16
N TYR A 533 15.39 23.38 21.50
CA TYR A 533 14.15 22.72 21.91
C TYR A 533 14.22 22.20 23.36
N SER A 534 15.33 21.54 23.70
CA SER A 534 15.58 21.04 25.06
C SER A 534 15.67 22.18 26.08
N HIS A 535 16.24 23.32 25.70
CA HIS A 535 16.30 24.51 26.54
C HIS A 535 14.90 25.08 26.79
N THR A 536 14.08 25.23 25.74
CA THR A 536 12.70 25.71 25.85
C THR A 536 11.85 24.77 26.70
N GLN A 537 12.01 23.45 26.58
CA GLN A 537 11.36 22.46 27.45
C GLN A 537 11.69 22.70 28.93
N ARG A 538 12.98 22.90 29.25
CA ARG A 538 13.42 23.18 30.63
C ARG A 538 12.88 24.50 31.16
N LYS A 539 12.84 25.56 30.33
CA LYS A 539 12.29 26.88 30.68
C LYS A 539 10.84 26.78 31.18
N TYR A 540 10.04 25.88 30.59
CA TYR A 540 8.63 25.67 30.94
C TYR A 540 8.38 24.43 31.82
N GLY A 541 9.42 23.80 32.37
CA GLY A 541 9.28 22.68 33.31
C GLY A 541 8.77 21.37 32.70
N ILE A 542 8.92 21.18 31.39
CA ILE A 542 8.56 19.95 30.69
C ILE A 542 9.69 18.94 30.85
N ALA A 543 9.36 17.70 31.22
CA ALA A 543 10.35 16.63 31.36
C ALA A 543 11.00 16.33 29.99
N THR A 544 12.33 16.45 29.92
CA THR A 544 13.11 16.01 28.76
C THR A 544 13.20 14.49 28.79
N VAL A 545 12.63 13.80 27.81
CA VAL A 545 12.89 12.37 27.62
C VAL A 545 14.33 12.23 27.13
N ALA A 546 15.15 11.50 27.89
CA ALA A 546 16.55 11.22 27.57
C ALA A 546 16.67 10.19 26.44
#